data_AF-A0A0P1AU82-F1
#
_entry.id   AF-A0A0P1AU82-F1
#
_cell.length_a   1.000
_cell.length_b   1.000
_cell.length_c   1.000
_cell.angle_alpha   90.00
_cell.angle_beta   90.00
_cell.angle_gamma   90.00
#
_symmetry.space_group_name_H-M   'P 1'
#
loop_
_entity.id
_entity.type
_entity.pdbx_description
1 polymer ?
#
loop_
_entity_poly.entity_id
_entity_poly.type
_entity_poly.pdbx_seq_one_letter_code
_entity_poly.pdbx_strand_id
1 'polypeptide(L)'
;MDAPEQLYSLVLELSSPEQRESALLELSKKREDFPELAPILWHSFAHASNRVCNALALLQCVASHSDTRTHFLNAHIPLYLYPFLNTVSKNRPFEYLRLTSLGVIGALVKIDDSDVINFLLQTEIIPLCLRIMEAGSELSKTVATFILQKILLDDMGLTYICHTPERFYAVGTVLSKMVTTLVEAPAPRLLKHIIRCYLRLSDNPRAKDALRQCLPDALHNHMFDEALKEDATTSRWLSQLLYNISTDATVGAGAVQGARLTS
;
A
#
# COMPACT_ATOMS: atom_id res chain seq x y z
N MET A 1 8.28 -46.45 2.79
CA MET A 1 8.05 -45.02 2.57
C MET A 1 9.40 -44.43 2.23
N ASP A 2 9.52 -43.83 1.05
CA ASP A 2 10.77 -43.18 0.66
C ASP A 2 11.04 -41.98 1.60
N ALA A 3 12.32 -41.71 1.85
CA ALA A 3 12.75 -40.61 2.74
C ALA A 3 12.08 -39.24 2.47
N PRO A 4 11.76 -38.85 1.22
CA PRO A 4 11.04 -37.60 0.94
C PRO A 4 9.59 -37.59 1.44
N GLU A 5 8.85 -38.70 1.31
CA GLU A 5 7.45 -38.79 1.76
C GLU A 5 7.31 -38.62 3.28
N GLN A 6 8.27 -39.18 4.02
CA GLN A 6 8.35 -39.01 5.48
C GLN A 6 8.60 -37.56 5.87
N LEU A 7 9.42 -36.84 5.10
CA LEU A 7 9.69 -35.42 5.34
C LEU A 7 8.44 -34.57 5.12
N TYR A 8 7.70 -34.81 4.02
CA TYR A 8 6.43 -34.13 3.75
C TYR A 8 5.37 -34.41 4.82
N SER A 9 5.28 -35.65 5.34
CA SER A 9 4.40 -35.99 6.47
C SER A 9 4.74 -35.19 7.72
N LEU A 10 6.00 -35.18 8.12
CA LEU A 10 6.47 -34.44 9.30
C LEU A 10 6.20 -32.93 9.18
N VAL A 11 6.37 -32.37 7.98
CA VAL A 11 6.08 -30.97 7.72
C VAL A 11 4.57 -30.68 7.75
N LEU A 12 3.72 -31.61 7.31
CA LEU A 12 2.27 -31.53 7.49
C LEU A 12 1.88 -31.60 8.97
N GLU A 13 2.53 -32.46 9.76
CA GLU A 13 2.29 -32.64 11.20
C GLU A 13 2.59 -31.39 12.04
N LEU A 14 3.48 -30.50 11.58
CA LEU A 14 3.65 -29.15 12.18
C LEU A 14 2.33 -28.36 12.21
N SER A 15 1.40 -28.69 11.32
CA SER A 15 0.06 -28.10 11.23
C SER A 15 -0.91 -28.64 12.29
N SER A 16 -0.58 -29.68 13.06
CA SER A 16 -1.41 -30.17 14.17
C SER A 16 -0.83 -29.72 15.52
N PRO A 17 -1.60 -29.06 16.42
CA PRO A 17 -1.09 -28.64 17.74
C PRO A 17 -0.57 -29.82 18.58
N GLU A 18 -1.24 -30.97 18.49
CA GLU A 18 -0.94 -32.17 19.25
C GLU A 18 0.35 -32.86 18.78
N GLN A 19 0.68 -32.73 17.49
CA GLN A 19 1.83 -33.41 16.89
C GLN A 19 3.02 -32.48 16.66
N ARG A 20 2.81 -31.16 16.78
CA ARG A 20 3.82 -30.13 16.44
C ARG A 20 5.13 -30.34 17.17
N GLU A 21 5.09 -30.63 18.47
CA GLU A 21 6.30 -30.77 19.28
C GLU A 21 7.12 -31.99 18.86
N SER A 22 6.45 -33.12 18.61
CA SER A 22 7.08 -34.33 18.08
C SER A 22 7.67 -34.11 16.68
N ALA A 23 6.91 -33.45 15.80
CA ALA A 23 7.35 -33.14 14.45
C ALA A 23 8.54 -32.17 14.44
N LEU A 24 8.54 -31.14 15.29
CA LEU A 24 9.68 -30.22 15.46
C LEU A 24 10.94 -30.96 15.93
N LEU A 25 10.80 -31.87 16.89
CA LEU A 25 11.91 -32.66 17.40
C LEU A 25 12.51 -33.54 16.30
N GLU A 26 11.69 -34.27 15.56
CA GLU A 26 12.15 -35.13 14.45
C GLU A 26 12.78 -34.33 13.30
N LEU A 27 12.17 -33.22 12.90
CA LEU A 27 12.72 -32.34 11.87
C LEU A 27 14.06 -31.71 12.31
N SER A 28 14.22 -31.41 13.60
CA SER A 28 15.47 -30.86 14.14
C SER A 28 16.64 -31.83 14.08
N LYS A 29 16.38 -33.13 14.26
CA LYS A 29 17.39 -34.20 14.13
C LYS A 29 17.79 -34.41 12.68
N LYS A 30 16.83 -34.30 11.77
CA LYS A 30 16.99 -34.54 10.33
C LYS A 30 17.48 -33.33 9.54
N ARG A 31 17.81 -32.20 10.21
CA ARG A 31 18.13 -30.93 9.55
C ARG A 31 19.39 -30.98 8.66
N GLU A 32 20.33 -31.87 8.98
CA GLU A 32 21.60 -32.03 8.26
C GLU A 32 21.51 -33.11 7.17
N ASP A 33 20.56 -34.04 7.30
CA ASP A 33 20.37 -35.16 6.38
C ASP A 33 19.60 -34.77 5.11
N PHE A 34 18.85 -33.65 5.16
CA PHE A 34 17.98 -33.20 4.08
C PHE A 34 18.31 -31.75 3.69
N PRO A 35 19.16 -31.55 2.67
CA PRO A 35 19.49 -30.21 2.15
C PRO A 35 18.24 -29.43 1.68
N GLU A 36 17.23 -30.16 1.20
CA GLU A 36 15.95 -29.62 0.74
C GLU A 36 14.96 -29.32 1.87
N LEU A 37 15.30 -29.62 3.14
CA LEU A 37 14.41 -29.36 4.26
C LEU A 37 14.09 -27.87 4.41
N ALA A 38 15.08 -27.00 4.25
CA ALA A 38 14.86 -25.55 4.34
C ALA A 38 13.87 -25.04 3.26
N PRO A 39 14.06 -25.37 1.96
CA PRO A 39 13.06 -25.11 0.92
C PRO A 39 11.69 -25.73 1.21
N ILE A 40 11.62 -26.99 1.63
CA ILE A 40 10.36 -27.70 1.87
C ILE A 40 9.61 -27.08 3.04
N LEU A 41 10.30 -26.76 4.13
CA LEU A 41 9.73 -26.00 5.24
C LEU A 41 9.18 -24.69 4.70
N TRP A 42 10.00 -23.91 3.98
CA TRP A 42 9.64 -22.60 3.39
C TRP A 42 8.44 -22.62 2.44
N HIS A 43 8.21 -23.73 1.73
CA HIS A 43 7.13 -23.84 0.75
C HIS A 43 5.86 -24.53 1.26
N SER A 44 5.93 -25.30 2.35
CA SER A 44 4.78 -26.04 2.92
C SER A 44 3.81 -25.20 3.76
N PHE A 45 3.83 -23.87 3.57
CA PHE A 45 3.30 -22.86 4.51
C PHE A 45 1.79 -22.57 4.44
N ALA A 46 0.98 -23.32 3.69
CA ALA A 46 -0.44 -22.97 3.54
C ALA A 46 -1.20 -22.90 4.89
N HIS A 47 -0.99 -23.89 5.77
CA HIS A 47 -1.60 -23.91 7.10
C HIS A 47 -0.94 -22.95 8.09
N ALA A 48 0.37 -22.75 7.97
CA ALA A 48 1.11 -21.78 8.78
C ALA A 48 0.68 -20.34 8.46
N SER A 49 0.41 -20.01 7.19
CA SER A 49 -0.12 -18.72 6.76
C SER A 49 -1.45 -18.40 7.44
N ASN A 50 -2.41 -19.35 7.48
CA ASN A 50 -3.68 -19.13 8.17
C ASN A 50 -3.51 -18.85 9.67
N ARG A 51 -2.59 -19.56 10.34
CA ARG A 51 -2.30 -19.32 11.77
C ARG A 51 -1.68 -17.96 12.02
N VAL A 52 -0.70 -17.59 11.19
CA VAL A 52 -0.08 -16.26 11.27
C VAL A 52 -1.13 -15.18 11.01
N CYS A 53 -2.00 -15.33 10.00
CA CYS A 53 -3.09 -14.39 9.73
C CYS A 53 -4.06 -14.23 10.91
N ASN A 54 -4.37 -15.30 11.65
CA ASN A 54 -5.18 -15.19 12.87
C ASN A 54 -4.47 -14.35 13.95
N ALA A 55 -3.16 -14.54 14.14
CA ALA A 55 -2.37 -13.71 15.05
C ALA A 55 -2.33 -12.24 14.57
N LEU A 56 -2.15 -12.02 13.26
CA LEU A 56 -2.18 -10.68 12.65
C LEU A 56 -3.53 -9.99 12.85
N ALA A 57 -4.65 -10.71 12.78
CA ALA A 57 -5.97 -10.16 13.07
C ALA A 57 -6.11 -9.69 14.53
N LEU A 58 -5.51 -10.41 15.48
CA LEU A 58 -5.43 -9.95 16.88
C LEU A 58 -4.55 -8.70 17.00
N LEU A 59 -3.40 -8.66 16.32
CA LEU A 59 -2.55 -7.46 16.28
C LEU A 59 -3.29 -6.27 15.65
N GLN A 60 -4.13 -6.49 14.64
CA GLN A 60 -5.00 -5.46 14.06
C GLN A 60 -5.98 -4.90 15.11
N CYS A 61 -6.54 -5.74 15.97
CA CYS A 61 -7.40 -5.30 17.08
C CYS A 61 -6.63 -4.38 18.04
N VAL A 62 -5.44 -4.80 18.47
CA VAL A 62 -4.56 -4.02 19.35
C VAL A 62 -4.14 -2.69 18.70
N ALA A 63 -3.83 -2.69 17.40
CA ALA A 63 -3.52 -1.47 16.64
C ALA A 63 -4.72 -0.51 16.54
N SER A 64 -5.94 -1.04 16.48
CA SER A 64 -7.16 -0.24 16.31
C SER A 64 -7.63 0.45 17.60
N HIS A 65 -7.33 -0.12 18.76
CA HIS A 65 -7.82 0.37 20.05
C HIS A 65 -7.02 1.58 20.55
N SER A 66 -7.68 2.63 21.05
CA SER A 66 -7.05 3.89 21.49
C SER A 66 -5.96 3.69 22.53
N ASP A 67 -6.22 2.84 23.52
CA ASP A 67 -5.36 2.72 24.70
C ASP A 67 -4.08 1.91 24.45
N THR A 68 -4.11 1.01 23.47
CA THR A 68 -3.00 0.08 23.18
C THR A 68 -2.17 0.51 21.99
N ARG A 69 -2.69 1.38 21.13
CA ARG A 69 -2.04 1.76 19.87
C ARG A 69 -0.68 2.43 20.04
N THR A 70 -0.58 3.42 20.93
CA THR A 70 0.69 4.10 21.19
C THR A 70 1.73 3.11 21.70
N HIS A 71 1.33 2.19 22.58
CA HIS A 71 2.19 1.10 23.07
C HIS A 71 2.61 0.15 21.92
N PHE A 72 1.69 -0.16 21.00
CA PHE A 72 1.95 -0.99 19.82
C PHE A 72 3.00 -0.37 18.88
N LEU A 73 2.91 0.95 18.65
CA LEU A 73 3.89 1.72 17.88
C LEU A 73 5.24 1.80 18.60
N ASN A 74 5.24 2.14 19.90
CA ASN A 74 6.46 2.26 20.69
C ASN A 74 7.21 0.92 20.81
N ALA A 75 6.49 -0.20 20.78
CA ALA A 75 7.06 -1.55 20.72
C ALA A 75 7.60 -1.92 19.33
N HIS A 76 7.48 -1.03 18.33
CA HIS A 76 7.94 -1.25 16.95
C HIS A 76 7.37 -2.52 16.29
N ILE A 77 6.21 -3.00 16.76
CA ILE A 77 5.54 -4.21 16.25
C ILE A 77 5.29 -4.16 14.73
N PRO A 78 4.90 -3.01 14.12
CA PRO A 78 4.71 -2.94 12.67
C PRO A 78 5.91 -3.40 11.84
N LEU A 79 7.14 -3.22 12.33
CA LEU A 79 8.37 -3.60 11.60
C LEU A 79 8.48 -5.10 11.36
N TYR A 80 7.92 -5.92 12.26
CA TYR A 80 7.87 -7.37 12.09
C TYR A 80 6.95 -7.82 10.95
N LEU A 81 6.08 -6.93 10.46
CA LEU A 81 5.15 -7.21 9.37
C LEU A 81 5.75 -6.91 7.98
N TYR A 82 6.81 -6.11 7.92
CA TYR A 82 7.41 -5.70 6.64
C TYR A 82 8.01 -6.85 5.84
N PRO A 83 8.65 -7.86 6.46
CA PRO A 83 9.06 -9.06 5.73
C PRO A 83 7.89 -9.74 5.00
N PHE A 84 6.69 -9.75 5.58
CA PHE A 84 5.49 -10.32 4.95
C PHE A 84 5.03 -9.47 3.76
N LEU A 85 5.03 -8.13 3.91
CA LEU A 85 4.70 -7.20 2.83
C LEU A 85 5.69 -7.28 1.64
N ASN A 86 6.95 -7.62 1.93
CA ASN A 86 8.03 -7.73 0.94
C ASN A 86 7.97 -9.02 0.11
N THR A 87 7.12 -9.99 0.46
CA THR A 87 7.00 -11.26 -0.27
C THR A 87 6.47 -11.05 -1.69
N VAL A 88 7.05 -11.76 -2.66
CA VAL A 88 6.69 -11.61 -4.10
C VAL A 88 5.87 -12.77 -4.66
N SER A 89 5.72 -13.86 -3.90
CA SER A 89 4.95 -15.02 -4.34
C SER A 89 3.47 -14.65 -4.56
N LYS A 90 2.94 -15.05 -5.72
CA LYS A 90 1.53 -14.89 -6.09
C LYS A 90 0.64 -16.03 -5.60
N ASN A 91 1.19 -16.98 -4.85
CA ASN A 91 0.40 -18.06 -4.28
C ASN A 91 -0.59 -17.51 -3.26
N ARG A 92 -1.82 -18.04 -3.26
CA ARG A 92 -2.91 -17.62 -2.38
C ARG A 92 -2.51 -17.44 -0.89
N PRO A 93 -1.70 -18.32 -0.26
CA PRO A 93 -1.27 -18.12 1.12
C PRO A 93 -0.43 -16.86 1.34
N PHE A 94 0.41 -16.47 0.37
CA PHE A 94 1.24 -15.26 0.46
C PHE A 94 0.43 -14.00 0.16
N GLU A 95 -0.53 -14.06 -0.78
CA GLU A 95 -1.46 -12.96 -1.00
C GLU A 95 -2.30 -12.67 0.24
N TYR A 96 -2.81 -13.73 0.89
CA TYR A 96 -3.59 -13.59 2.12
C TYR A 96 -2.75 -13.05 3.28
N LEU A 97 -1.50 -13.51 3.41
CA LEU A 97 -0.55 -13.01 4.40
C LEU A 97 -0.26 -11.51 4.22
N ARG A 98 0.01 -11.07 2.98
CA ARG A 98 0.21 -9.65 2.66
C ARG A 98 -1.03 -8.83 2.97
N LEU A 99 -2.21 -9.28 2.55
CA LEU A 99 -3.47 -8.57 2.79
C LEU A 99 -3.74 -8.40 4.28
N THR A 100 -3.53 -9.45 5.08
CA THR A 100 -3.75 -9.40 6.53
C THR A 100 -2.74 -8.48 7.21
N SER A 101 -1.47 -8.52 6.77
CA SER A 101 -0.42 -7.62 7.26
C SER A 101 -0.73 -6.15 6.93
N LEU A 102 -1.20 -5.87 5.70
CA LEU A 102 -1.70 -4.55 5.32
C LEU A 102 -2.91 -4.11 6.16
N GLY A 103 -3.76 -5.06 6.57
CA GLY A 103 -4.90 -4.78 7.46
C GLY A 103 -4.47 -4.19 8.81
N VAL A 104 -3.36 -4.66 9.38
CA VAL A 104 -2.79 -4.10 10.62
C VAL A 104 -2.31 -2.66 10.39
N ILE A 105 -1.54 -2.41 9.32
CA ILE A 105 -1.05 -1.06 9.00
C ILE A 105 -2.22 -0.13 8.66
N GLY A 106 -3.21 -0.62 7.92
CA GLY A 106 -4.44 0.09 7.59
C GLY A 106 -5.24 0.49 8.83
N ALA A 107 -5.27 -0.34 9.88
CA ALA A 107 -5.92 0.00 11.14
C ALA A 107 -5.18 1.12 11.88
N LEU A 108 -3.84 1.15 11.85
CA LEU A 108 -3.04 2.21 12.46
C LEU A 108 -3.32 3.57 11.83
N VAL A 109 -3.36 3.65 10.50
CA VAL A 109 -3.53 4.93 9.78
C VAL A 109 -4.99 5.40 9.71
N LYS A 110 -5.96 4.56 10.09
CA LYS A 110 -7.40 4.87 9.93
C LYS A 110 -7.84 6.09 10.76
N ILE A 111 -7.20 6.31 11.90
CA ILE A 111 -7.57 7.29 12.93
C ILE A 111 -7.04 8.71 12.67
N ASP A 112 -6.26 8.91 11.61
CA ASP A 112 -5.67 10.22 11.26
C ASP A 112 -4.75 10.79 12.36
N ASP A 113 -3.88 9.95 12.93
CA ASP A 113 -2.88 10.30 13.95
C ASP A 113 -1.51 10.57 13.29
N SER A 114 -1.02 11.81 13.42
CA SER A 114 0.25 12.25 12.85
C SER A 114 1.47 11.51 13.41
N ASP A 115 1.43 11.00 14.64
CA ASP A 115 2.55 10.23 15.22
C ASP A 115 2.69 8.87 14.52
N VAL A 116 1.56 8.25 14.14
CA VAL A 116 1.56 7.05 13.29
C VAL A 116 2.21 7.36 11.94
N ILE A 117 1.84 8.48 11.31
CA ILE A 117 2.39 8.87 10.00
C ILE A 117 3.88 9.11 10.12
N ASN A 118 4.33 9.86 11.13
CA ASN A 118 5.76 10.12 11.36
C ASN A 118 6.55 8.81 11.54
N PHE A 119 6.05 7.87 12.35
CA PHE A 119 6.67 6.55 12.49
C PHE A 119 6.79 5.84 11.14
N LEU A 120 5.71 5.79 10.36
CA LEU A 120 5.67 5.09 9.07
C LEU A 120 6.60 5.71 8.01
N LEU A 121 6.77 7.03 8.02
CA LEU A 121 7.69 7.74 7.12
C LEU A 121 9.16 7.40 7.42
N GLN A 122 9.49 7.13 8.68
CA GLN A 122 10.86 6.76 9.10
C GLN A 122 11.20 5.30 8.79
N THR A 123 10.21 4.47 8.46
CA THR A 123 10.37 3.01 8.37
C THR A 123 10.11 2.47 6.95
N GLU A 124 10.18 3.31 5.91
CA GLU A 124 10.09 2.90 4.50
C GLU A 124 8.78 2.17 4.11
N ILE A 125 7.63 2.52 4.72
CA ILE A 125 6.34 1.91 4.32
C ILE A 125 5.96 2.25 2.86
N ILE A 126 6.32 3.44 2.37
CA ILE A 126 5.89 3.95 1.07
C ILE A 126 6.39 3.04 -0.07
N PRO A 127 7.70 2.71 -0.17
CA PRO A 127 8.19 1.73 -1.15
C PRO A 127 7.45 0.38 -1.12
N LEU A 128 7.10 -0.13 0.07
CA LEU A 128 6.36 -1.39 0.20
C LEU A 128 4.94 -1.25 -0.34
N CYS A 129 4.23 -0.17 0.00
CA CYS A 129 2.91 0.13 -0.52
C CYS A 129 2.92 0.28 -2.05
N LEU A 130 3.87 1.04 -2.61
CA LEU A 130 3.98 1.25 -4.06
C LEU A 130 4.19 -0.06 -4.82
N ARG A 131 5.01 -0.97 -4.31
CA ARG A 131 5.22 -2.29 -4.92
C ARG A 131 3.94 -3.13 -4.92
N ILE A 132 3.19 -3.13 -3.81
CA ILE A 132 1.92 -3.86 -3.72
C ILE A 132 0.84 -3.22 -4.60
N MET A 133 0.80 -1.89 -4.68
CA MET A 133 -0.07 -1.13 -5.57
C MET A 133 0.17 -1.47 -7.05
N GLU A 134 1.43 -1.69 -7.43
CA GLU A 134 1.80 -2.06 -8.79
C GLU A 134 1.43 -3.53 -9.11
N ALA A 135 1.82 -4.48 -8.25
CA ALA A 135 1.82 -5.91 -8.59
C ALA A 135 0.89 -6.83 -7.75
N GLY A 136 0.20 -6.30 -6.74
CA GLY A 136 -0.64 -7.07 -5.82
C GLY A 136 -2.02 -7.46 -6.38
N SER A 137 -2.77 -8.26 -5.60
CA SER A 137 -4.19 -8.51 -5.87
C SER A 137 -5.03 -7.24 -5.73
N GLU A 138 -6.20 -7.17 -6.35
CA GLU A 138 -7.09 -6.00 -6.30
C GLU A 138 -7.36 -5.52 -4.87
N LEU A 139 -7.64 -6.45 -3.95
CA LEU A 139 -7.84 -6.14 -2.53
C LEU A 139 -6.58 -5.56 -1.89
N SER A 140 -5.41 -6.15 -2.15
CA SER A 140 -4.14 -5.65 -1.62
C SER A 140 -3.79 -4.27 -2.17
N LYS A 141 -4.03 -4.03 -3.47
CA LYS A 141 -3.90 -2.72 -4.11
C LYS A 141 -4.80 -1.69 -3.45
N THR A 142 -6.04 -2.06 -3.16
CA THR A 142 -7.01 -1.18 -2.48
C THR A 142 -6.53 -0.77 -1.10
N VAL A 143 -6.10 -1.72 -0.26
CA VAL A 143 -5.61 -1.41 1.10
C VAL A 143 -4.29 -0.64 1.07
N ALA A 144 -3.35 -0.98 0.17
CA ALA A 144 -2.09 -0.26 0.04
C ALA A 144 -2.29 1.19 -0.45
N THR A 145 -3.22 1.40 -1.39
CA THR A 145 -3.59 2.76 -1.85
C THR A 145 -4.29 3.55 -0.74
N PHE A 146 -5.14 2.90 0.06
CA PHE A 146 -5.74 3.52 1.24
C PHE A 146 -4.69 3.99 2.27
N ILE A 147 -3.66 3.18 2.53
CA ILE A 147 -2.55 3.55 3.42
C ILE A 147 -1.78 4.75 2.85
N LEU A 148 -1.42 4.70 1.56
CA LEU A 148 -0.76 5.83 0.90
C LEU A 148 -1.61 7.09 0.92
N GLN A 149 -2.94 6.96 0.71
CA GLN A 149 -3.87 8.07 0.81
C GLN A 149 -3.81 8.69 2.21
N LYS A 150 -3.87 7.89 3.28
CA LYS A 150 -3.81 8.40 4.66
C LYS A 150 -2.50 9.12 4.95
N ILE A 151 -1.37 8.60 4.44
CA ILE A 151 -0.08 9.30 4.51
C ILE A 151 -0.14 10.65 3.78
N LEU A 152 -0.67 10.70 2.56
CA LEU A 152 -0.79 11.95 1.79
C LEU A 152 -1.71 12.97 2.46
N LEU A 153 -2.76 12.52 3.16
CA LEU A 153 -3.70 13.41 3.84
C LEU A 153 -3.03 14.20 4.97
N ASP A 154 -2.05 13.62 5.64
CA ASP A 154 -1.22 14.30 6.64
C ASP A 154 -0.22 15.26 5.97
N ASP A 155 -0.02 16.45 6.55
CA ASP A 155 0.84 17.48 5.98
C ASP A 155 2.33 17.07 5.94
N MET A 156 2.79 16.28 6.92
CA MET A 156 4.17 15.74 6.91
C MET A 156 4.33 14.72 5.79
N GLY A 157 3.33 13.85 5.59
CA GLY A 157 3.36 12.86 4.52
C GLY A 157 3.31 13.48 3.13
N LEU A 158 2.46 14.49 2.91
CA LEU A 158 2.45 15.26 1.65
C LEU A 158 3.80 15.94 1.40
N THR A 159 4.34 16.62 2.42
CA THR A 159 5.65 17.29 2.31
C THR A 159 6.77 16.30 2.02
N TYR A 160 6.76 15.12 2.66
CA TYR A 160 7.75 14.07 2.44
C TYR A 160 7.74 13.54 1.00
N ILE A 161 6.55 13.25 0.45
CA ILE A 161 6.38 12.72 -0.90
C ILE A 161 6.74 13.78 -1.96
N CYS A 162 6.34 15.03 -1.74
CA CYS A 162 6.64 16.13 -2.67
C CYS A 162 8.00 16.80 -2.44
N HIS A 163 8.82 16.28 -1.52
CA HIS A 163 10.11 16.88 -1.16
C HIS A 163 11.08 16.85 -2.35
N THR A 164 11.18 15.69 -3.01
CA THR A 164 12.06 15.50 -4.17
C THR A 164 11.26 15.01 -5.39
N PRO A 165 11.69 15.35 -6.61
CA PRO A 165 11.05 14.86 -7.83
C PRO A 165 10.99 13.33 -7.88
N GLU A 166 12.03 12.63 -7.41
CA GLU A 166 12.11 11.16 -7.45
C GLU A 166 10.99 10.52 -6.63
N ARG A 167 10.72 11.05 -5.43
CA ARG A 167 9.63 10.56 -4.56
C ARG A 167 8.27 10.83 -5.18
N PHE A 168 8.06 12.03 -5.70
CA PHE A 168 6.81 12.40 -6.38
C PHE A 168 6.56 11.50 -7.60
N TYR A 169 7.54 11.35 -8.48
CA TYR A 169 7.40 10.53 -9.69
C TYR A 169 7.27 9.04 -9.37
N ALA A 170 7.92 8.52 -8.33
CA ALA A 170 7.69 7.14 -7.89
C ALA A 170 6.22 6.87 -7.54
N VAL A 171 5.56 7.80 -6.84
CA VAL A 171 4.12 7.72 -6.55
C VAL A 171 3.29 7.93 -7.81
N GLY A 172 3.57 8.99 -8.57
CA GLY A 172 2.81 9.37 -9.77
C GLY A 172 2.81 8.28 -10.85
N THR A 173 3.95 7.65 -11.12
CA THR A 173 4.06 6.57 -12.10
C THR A 173 3.22 5.35 -11.70
N VAL A 174 3.23 4.95 -10.43
CA VAL A 174 2.43 3.80 -9.97
C VAL A 174 0.94 4.13 -10.04
N LEU A 175 0.51 5.30 -9.57
CA LEU A 175 -0.88 5.74 -9.68
C LEU A 175 -1.33 5.79 -11.16
N SER A 176 -0.49 6.31 -12.06
CA SER A 176 -0.78 6.36 -13.49
C SER A 176 -0.99 4.97 -14.08
N LYS A 177 -0.10 4.01 -13.79
CA LYS A 177 -0.24 2.62 -14.25
C LYS A 177 -1.55 2.00 -13.76
N MET A 178 -1.93 2.26 -12.50
CA MET A 178 -3.18 1.75 -11.95
C MET A 178 -4.41 2.34 -12.63
N VAL A 179 -4.41 3.64 -12.96
CA VAL A 179 -5.48 4.26 -13.75
C VAL A 179 -5.61 3.59 -15.11
N THR A 180 -4.50 3.32 -15.80
CA THR A 180 -4.53 2.60 -17.08
C THR A 180 -5.15 1.21 -16.95
N THR A 181 -4.83 0.45 -15.90
CA THR A 181 -5.47 -0.86 -15.65
C THR A 181 -6.97 -0.74 -15.36
N LEU A 182 -7.42 0.32 -14.69
CA LEU A 182 -8.82 0.51 -14.32
C LEU A 182 -9.74 0.79 -15.51
N VAL A 183 -9.19 1.24 -16.64
CA VAL A 183 -9.92 1.38 -17.90
C VAL A 183 -10.45 0.03 -18.38
N GLU A 184 -9.61 -1.01 -18.30
CA GLU A 184 -9.95 -2.36 -18.78
C GLU A 184 -10.75 -3.15 -17.73
N ALA A 185 -10.41 -2.98 -16.46
CA ALA A 185 -11.04 -3.67 -15.33
C ALA A 185 -11.46 -2.66 -14.24
N PRO A 186 -12.69 -2.13 -14.30
CA PRO A 186 -13.16 -1.11 -13.36
C PRO A 186 -13.20 -1.64 -11.92
N ALA A 187 -12.56 -0.91 -10.99
CA ALA A 187 -12.63 -1.16 -9.56
C ALA A 187 -12.94 0.16 -8.80
N PRO A 188 -14.23 0.47 -8.52
CA PRO A 188 -14.65 1.78 -8.01
C PRO A 188 -13.99 2.18 -6.68
N ARG A 189 -13.80 1.21 -5.77
CA ARG A 189 -13.14 1.46 -4.47
C ARG A 189 -11.69 1.87 -4.64
N LEU A 190 -10.98 1.23 -5.57
CA LEU A 190 -9.59 1.56 -5.87
C LEU A 190 -9.48 2.93 -6.54
N LEU A 191 -10.35 3.19 -7.53
CA LEU A 191 -10.43 4.46 -8.23
C LEU A 191 -10.64 5.63 -7.26
N LYS A 192 -11.55 5.47 -6.28
CA LYS A 192 -11.79 6.46 -5.23
C LYS A 192 -10.52 6.86 -4.48
N HIS A 193 -9.72 5.88 -4.06
CA HIS A 193 -8.46 6.14 -3.36
C HIS A 193 -7.43 6.83 -4.26
N ILE A 194 -7.34 6.42 -5.53
CA ILE A 194 -6.43 7.04 -6.52
C ILE A 194 -6.78 8.51 -6.75
N ILE A 195 -8.06 8.81 -7.02
CA ILE A 195 -8.54 10.19 -7.22
C ILE A 195 -8.25 11.03 -5.98
N ARG A 196 -8.47 10.48 -4.78
CA ARG A 196 -8.19 11.20 -3.53
C ARG A 196 -6.70 11.48 -3.32
N CYS A 197 -5.81 10.58 -3.75
CA CYS A 197 -4.37 10.79 -3.75
C CYS A 197 -3.96 11.93 -4.69
N TYR A 198 -4.43 11.90 -5.95
CA TYR A 198 -4.13 12.96 -6.91
C TYR A 198 -4.66 14.32 -6.45
N LEU A 199 -5.89 14.38 -5.93
CA LEU A 199 -6.45 15.59 -5.36
C LEU A 199 -5.54 16.15 -4.26
N ARG A 200 -5.08 15.31 -3.34
CA ARG A 200 -4.19 15.74 -2.26
C ARG A 200 -2.82 16.19 -2.77
N LEU A 201 -2.26 15.51 -3.77
CA LEU A 201 -1.02 15.92 -4.41
C LEU A 201 -1.15 17.31 -5.06
N SER A 202 -2.33 17.66 -5.59
CA SER A 202 -2.57 18.98 -6.17
C SER A 202 -2.55 20.14 -5.16
N ASP A 203 -2.59 19.87 -3.86
CA ASP A 203 -2.46 20.89 -2.82
C ASP A 203 -1.00 21.38 -2.70
N ASN A 204 -0.01 20.58 -3.11
CA ASN A 204 1.38 20.99 -3.13
C ASN A 204 1.69 21.73 -4.46
N PRO A 205 2.22 22.97 -4.43
CA PRO A 205 2.44 23.75 -5.65
C PRO A 205 3.34 23.07 -6.69
N ARG A 206 4.43 22.43 -6.26
CA ARG A 206 5.38 21.76 -7.16
C ARG A 206 4.76 20.52 -7.81
N ALA A 207 4.03 19.73 -7.01
CA ALA A 207 3.32 18.56 -7.51
C ALA A 207 2.15 18.97 -8.43
N LYS A 208 1.41 20.03 -8.09
CA LYS A 208 0.36 20.62 -8.95
C LYS A 208 0.91 20.96 -10.33
N ASP A 209 2.05 21.65 -10.40
CA ASP A 209 2.68 22.01 -11.67
C ASP A 209 3.09 20.77 -12.49
N ALA A 210 3.65 19.75 -11.83
CA ALA A 210 4.01 18.50 -12.48
C ALA A 210 2.78 17.70 -12.97
N LEU A 211 1.69 17.67 -12.18
CA LEU A 211 0.45 16.98 -12.52
C LEU A 211 -0.21 17.54 -13.78
N ARG A 212 -0.01 18.82 -14.11
CA ARG A 212 -0.49 19.39 -15.39
C ARG A 212 0.10 18.68 -16.62
N GLN A 213 1.28 18.07 -16.47
CA GLN A 213 1.99 17.41 -17.56
C GLN A 213 1.85 15.88 -17.51
N CYS A 214 1.54 15.31 -16.35
CA CYS A 214 1.59 13.85 -16.15
C CYS A 214 0.31 13.23 -15.57
N LEU A 215 -0.78 13.98 -15.38
CA LEU A 215 -2.05 13.39 -14.97
C LEU A 215 -2.60 12.51 -16.13
N PRO A 216 -3.01 11.26 -15.87
CA PRO A 216 -3.48 10.35 -16.92
C PRO A 216 -4.69 10.89 -17.71
N ASP A 217 -4.67 10.76 -19.03
CA ASP A 217 -5.76 11.20 -19.91
C ASP A 217 -7.11 10.55 -19.57
N ALA A 218 -7.09 9.31 -19.07
CA ALA A 218 -8.29 8.58 -18.63
C ALA A 218 -9.06 9.29 -17.50
N LEU A 219 -8.40 10.16 -16.72
CA LEU A 219 -9.06 10.99 -15.70
C LEU A 219 -9.63 12.30 -16.28
N HIS A 220 -9.27 12.67 -17.51
CA HIS A 220 -9.77 13.87 -18.20
C HIS A 220 -10.96 13.57 -19.12
N ASN A 221 -10.94 12.43 -19.81
CA ASN A 221 -11.80 12.15 -20.96
C ASN A 221 -13.13 11.43 -20.59
N HIS A 222 -13.68 11.70 -19.41
CA HIS A 222 -14.98 11.17 -18.96
C HIS A 222 -15.09 9.63 -18.92
N MET A 223 -13.99 8.90 -19.05
CA MET A 223 -14.00 7.43 -19.11
C MET A 223 -14.56 6.76 -17.85
N PHE A 224 -14.46 7.42 -16.70
CA PHE A 224 -14.94 6.90 -15.43
C PHE A 224 -16.31 7.43 -15.02
N ASP A 225 -17.00 8.22 -15.84
CA ASP A 225 -18.26 8.88 -15.46
C ASP A 225 -19.35 7.86 -15.05
N GLU A 226 -19.51 6.78 -15.81
CA GLU A 226 -20.46 5.71 -15.44
C GLU A 226 -20.03 4.97 -14.16
N ALA A 227 -18.73 4.74 -13.95
CA ALA A 227 -18.21 4.13 -12.73
C ALA A 227 -18.35 5.04 -11.49
N LEU A 228 -18.45 6.36 -11.69
CA LEU A 228 -18.56 7.37 -10.64
C LEU A 228 -20.00 7.88 -10.42
N LYS A 229 -20.94 7.48 -11.26
CA LYS A 229 -22.34 7.92 -11.23
C LYS A 229 -23.01 7.76 -9.85
N GLU A 230 -22.69 6.69 -9.15
CA GLU A 230 -23.23 6.39 -7.81
C GLU A 230 -22.38 6.96 -6.66
N ASP A 231 -21.15 7.42 -6.91
CA ASP A 231 -20.26 8.02 -5.90
C ASP A 231 -20.02 9.51 -6.14
N ALA A 232 -21.03 10.31 -5.81
CA ALA A 232 -21.00 11.77 -5.94
C ALA A 232 -19.82 12.43 -5.21
N THR A 233 -19.28 11.80 -4.16
CA THR A 233 -18.13 12.34 -3.43
C THR A 233 -16.88 12.26 -4.29
N THR A 234 -16.65 11.10 -4.91
CA THR A 234 -15.48 10.87 -5.77
C THR A 234 -15.58 11.71 -7.05
N SER A 235 -16.77 11.88 -7.63
CA SER A 235 -16.98 12.79 -8.76
C SER A 235 -16.59 14.23 -8.42
N ARG A 236 -17.00 14.75 -7.25
CA ARG A 236 -16.60 16.09 -6.79
C ARG A 236 -15.09 16.21 -6.61
N TRP A 237 -14.44 15.18 -6.07
CA TRP A 237 -12.99 15.17 -5.92
C TRP A 237 -12.27 15.21 -7.26
N LEU A 238 -12.76 14.48 -8.26
CA LEU A 238 -12.21 14.54 -9.61
C LEU A 238 -12.41 15.92 -10.24
N SER A 239 -13.61 16.50 -10.15
CA SER A 239 -13.86 17.86 -10.65
C SER A 239 -12.96 18.90 -9.97
N GLN A 240 -12.75 18.80 -8.65
CA GLN A 240 -11.86 19.71 -7.91
C GLN A 240 -10.40 19.54 -8.35
N LEU A 241 -9.94 18.30 -8.55
CA LEU A 241 -8.60 18.03 -9.07
C LEU A 241 -8.39 18.69 -10.43
N LEU A 242 -9.34 18.49 -11.37
CA LEU A 242 -9.29 19.09 -12.70
C LEU A 242 -9.32 20.63 -12.66
N TYR A 243 -10.08 21.20 -11.71
CA TYR A 243 -10.08 22.64 -11.46
C TYR A 243 -8.71 23.14 -10.95
N ASN A 244 -8.11 22.46 -9.98
CA ASN A 244 -6.81 22.85 -9.40
C ASN A 244 -5.68 22.86 -10.44
N ILE A 245 -5.69 21.91 -11.38
CA ILE A 245 -4.65 21.85 -12.43
C ILE A 245 -4.91 22.83 -13.58
N SER A 246 -6.15 23.23 -13.84
CA SER A 246 -6.49 24.16 -14.92
C SER A 246 -6.34 25.64 -14.54
N THR A 247 -6.48 25.97 -13.26
CA THR A 247 -6.31 27.33 -12.74
C THR A 247 -4.85 27.62 -12.39
N ASP A 248 -4.22 28.54 -13.16
CA ASP A 248 -2.96 29.30 -12.91
C ASP A 248 -2.16 29.60 -14.20
N ALA A 249 -2.63 29.19 -15.39
CA ALA A 249 -1.92 29.48 -16.65
C ALA A 249 -1.89 30.99 -17.05
N THR A 250 -2.47 31.91 -16.28
CA THR A 250 -2.70 33.30 -16.73
C THR A 250 -2.22 34.44 -15.82
N VAL A 251 -1.61 34.21 -14.65
CA VAL A 251 -1.25 35.33 -13.74
C VAL A 251 0.23 35.76 -13.84
N GLY A 252 1.08 35.07 -14.60
CA GLY A 252 2.53 35.37 -14.69
C GLY A 252 3.02 36.22 -15.87
N ALA A 253 2.19 36.47 -16.89
CA ALA A 253 2.69 36.98 -18.19
C ALA A 253 2.28 38.43 -18.56
N GLY A 254 1.53 39.14 -17.72
CA GLY A 254 0.94 40.45 -18.08
C GLY A 254 1.57 41.71 -17.45
N ALA A 255 2.47 41.58 -16.47
CA ALA A 255 2.93 42.73 -15.67
C ALA A 255 4.24 43.38 -16.13
N VAL A 256 4.62 43.26 -17.41
CA VAL A 256 5.81 43.93 -17.98
C VAL A 256 5.50 44.54 -19.35
N GLN A 257 4.53 45.44 -19.43
CA GLN A 257 4.37 46.33 -20.59
C GLN A 257 3.69 47.63 -20.17
N GLY A 258 4.45 48.46 -19.45
CA GLY A 258 3.96 49.75 -18.95
C GLY A 258 5.07 50.68 -18.50
N ALA A 259 6.17 50.77 -19.25
CA ALA A 259 7.19 51.81 -19.05
C ALA A 259 8.13 51.91 -20.27
N ARG A 260 7.77 52.71 -21.27
CA ARG A 260 8.58 53.28 -22.39
C ARG A 260 7.55 53.83 -23.40
N LEU A 261 7.47 55.09 -23.81
CA LEU A 261 8.37 56.24 -23.80
C LEU A 261 7.51 57.52 -23.81
N THR A 262 7.92 58.55 -23.06
CA THR A 262 7.58 59.94 -23.37
C THR A 262 8.86 60.63 -23.81
N SER A 263 8.92 61.03 -25.07
CA SER A 263 9.80 62.06 -25.63
C SER A 263 8.96 62.91 -26.57
#